data_AF-A0A6I1MTX0-F1
#
_entry.id   AF-A0A6I1MTX0-F1
#
_cell.length_a   1.000
_cell.length_b   1.000
_cell.length_c   1.000
_cell.angle_alpha   90.00
_cell.angle_beta   90.00
_cell.angle_gamma   90.00
#
_symmetry.space_group_name_H-M   'P 1'
#
loop_
_entity.id
_entity.type
_entity.pdbx_description
1 polymer ?
#
loop_
_entity_poly.entity_id
_entity_poly.type
_entity_poly.pdbx_seq_one_letter_code
_entity_poly.pdbx_strand_id
1 'polypeptide(L)'
;MLGLVIIYLLMKKSEPWTSIISYWSRCGLPIRQGVTLESIKAFEEKYQVTLPFDFAEYLQAVDGTGSDDSDENILSFLSLAEMRPVHEVLDDCGDVVYPDRFAYPKCFIFADYSRQVTCAAAIVVFACSPRQR
;
A
#
# COMPACT_ATOMS: atom_id res chain seq x y z
N MET A 1 15.15 9.83 8.97
CA MET A 1 14.94 8.38 9.15
C MET A 1 13.97 8.14 10.32
N LEU A 2 12.70 8.55 10.18
CA LEU A 2 11.68 8.48 11.25
C LEU A 2 10.26 8.11 10.75
N GLY A 3 10.08 7.80 9.46
CA GLY A 3 8.75 7.53 8.88
C GLY A 3 8.23 6.10 9.03
N LEU A 4 9.11 5.10 9.24
CA LEU A 4 8.73 3.69 9.20
C LEU A 4 7.97 3.18 10.44
N VAL A 5 8.00 3.93 11.55
CA VAL A 5 7.56 3.42 12.87
C VAL A 5 6.10 3.76 13.18
N ILE A 6 5.51 4.76 12.52
CA ILE A 6 4.19 5.30 12.92
C ILE A 6 3.03 4.38 12.52
N ILE A 7 3.11 3.67 11.39
CA ILE A 7 1.98 2.87 10.89
C ILE A 7 1.90 1.50 11.57
N TYR A 8 3.04 0.87 11.88
CA TYR A 8 3.08 -0.39 12.63
C TYR A 8 2.46 -0.26 14.04
N LEU A 9 2.47 0.95 14.62
CA LEU A 9 1.88 1.24 15.94
C LEU A 9 0.36 1.50 15.89
N LEU A 10 -0.18 1.97 14.76
CA LEU A 10 -1.62 2.25 14.60
C LEU A 10 -2.45 0.99 14.32
N MET A 11 -1.85 -0.11 13.85
CA MET A 11 -2.55 -1.34 13.45
C MET A 11 -2.83 -2.33 14.59
N LYS A 12 -2.60 -1.95 15.87
CA LYS A 12 -2.65 -2.88 17.02
C LYS A 12 -4.00 -3.01 17.76
N LYS A 13 -5.14 -2.58 17.20
CA LYS A 13 -6.47 -2.81 17.80
C LYS A 13 -7.45 -3.38 16.78
N SER A 14 -8.33 -4.26 17.26
CA SER A 14 -9.39 -4.98 16.54
C SER A 14 -9.99 -4.17 15.39
N GLU A 15 -9.86 -4.71 14.17
CA GLU A 15 -10.29 -4.17 12.88
C GLU A 15 -9.82 -2.72 12.60
N PRO A 16 -8.50 -2.50 12.46
CA PRO A 16 -7.90 -1.16 12.36
C PRO A 16 -8.39 -0.36 11.14
N TRP A 17 -8.87 -1.03 10.09
CA TRP A 17 -9.33 -0.37 8.87
C TRP A 17 -10.73 0.26 8.98
N THR A 18 -11.57 -0.11 9.95
CA THR A 18 -12.87 0.57 10.14
C THR A 18 -12.71 2.05 10.46
N SER A 19 -11.65 2.39 11.22
CA SER A 19 -11.32 3.77 11.58
C SER A 19 -10.82 4.57 10.38
N ILE A 20 -10.04 3.96 9.49
CA ILE A 20 -9.52 4.64 8.30
C ILE A 20 -10.62 4.85 7.25
N ILE A 21 -11.49 3.87 7.05
CA ILE A 21 -12.68 3.97 6.18
C ILE A 21 -13.60 5.10 6.68
N SER A 22 -13.85 5.16 7.99
CA SER A 22 -14.66 6.23 8.60
C SER A 22 -14.01 7.61 8.44
N TYR A 23 -12.68 7.68 8.47
CA TYR A 23 -11.94 8.90 8.20
C TYR A 23 -12.11 9.34 6.74
N TRP A 24 -11.86 8.46 5.77
CA TRP A 24 -12.04 8.76 4.35
C TRP A 24 -13.46 9.22 4.02
N SER A 25 -14.47 8.57 4.61
CA SER A 25 -15.87 8.95 4.44
C SER A 25 -16.14 10.38 4.93
N ARG A 26 -15.57 10.77 6.07
CA ARG A 26 -15.69 12.14 6.61
C ARG A 26 -14.96 13.18 5.74
N CYS A 27 -13.85 12.79 5.11
CA CYS A 27 -13.11 13.63 4.17
C CYS A 27 -13.79 13.72 2.80
N GLY A 28 -14.87 12.96 2.55
CA GLY A 28 -15.54 12.90 1.25
C GLY A 28 -14.72 12.21 0.17
N LEU A 29 -13.74 11.38 0.56
CA LEU A 29 -12.94 10.61 -0.39
C LEU A 29 -13.74 9.44 -0.97
N PRO A 30 -13.50 9.07 -2.22
CA PRO A 30 -14.08 7.86 -2.77
C PRO A 30 -13.52 6.64 -2.04
N ILE A 31 -14.43 5.79 -1.58
CA ILE A 31 -14.08 4.52 -0.91
C ILE A 31 -14.39 3.41 -1.90
N ARG A 32 -13.35 2.74 -2.38
CA ARG A 32 -13.48 1.68 -3.38
C ARG A 32 -13.94 0.39 -2.70
N GLN A 33 -14.84 -0.33 -3.38
CA GLN A 33 -15.32 -1.62 -2.88
C GLN A 33 -14.13 -2.59 -2.75
N GLY A 34 -14.09 -3.33 -1.64
CA GLY A 34 -13.06 -4.33 -1.41
C GLY A 34 -12.98 -5.40 -2.52
N VAL A 35 -11.80 -5.97 -2.65
CA VAL A 35 -11.47 -6.94 -3.71
C VAL A 35 -11.87 -8.36 -3.32
N THR A 36 -12.04 -9.22 -4.32
CA THR A 36 -12.34 -10.64 -4.06
C THR A 36 -11.07 -11.44 -3.74
N LEU A 37 -11.25 -12.61 -3.14
CA LEU A 37 -10.16 -13.55 -2.87
C LEU A 37 -9.45 -14.00 -4.14
N GLU A 38 -10.15 -14.09 -5.28
CA GLU A 38 -9.56 -14.42 -6.58
C GLU A 38 -8.59 -13.32 -7.04
N SER A 39 -8.96 -12.04 -6.89
CA SER A 39 -8.07 -10.92 -7.19
C SER A 39 -6.82 -10.92 -6.32
N ILE A 40 -6.97 -11.21 -5.01
CA ILE A 40 -5.83 -11.35 -4.10
C ILE A 40 -4.93 -12.50 -4.53
N LYS A 41 -5.49 -13.68 -4.83
CA LYS A 41 -4.72 -14.84 -5.29
C LYS A 41 -3.99 -14.57 -6.61
N ALA A 42 -4.62 -13.84 -7.53
CA ALA A 42 -4.00 -13.44 -8.79
C ALA A 42 -2.81 -12.50 -8.56
N PHE A 43 -2.92 -11.56 -7.61
CA PHE A 43 -1.81 -10.70 -7.20
C PHE A 43 -0.66 -11.50 -6.58
N GLU A 44 -0.98 -12.38 -5.63
CA GLU A 44 -0.03 -13.29 -4.97
C GLU A 44 0.68 -14.22 -5.96
N GLU A 45 -0.04 -14.70 -6.98
CA GLU A 45 0.51 -15.52 -8.07
C GLU A 45 1.42 -14.71 -8.98
N LYS A 46 0.97 -13.53 -9.42
CA LYS A 46 1.75 -12.63 -10.29
C LYS A 46 3.12 -12.34 -9.71
N TYR A 47 3.18 -12.04 -8.41
CA TYR A 47 4.43 -11.65 -7.76
C TYR A 47 5.10 -12.77 -6.94
N GLN A 48 4.54 -13.98 -6.92
CA GLN A 48 5.06 -15.13 -6.17
C GLN A 48 5.22 -14.86 -4.66
N VAL A 49 4.22 -14.20 -4.07
CA VAL A 49 4.18 -13.81 -2.67
C VAL A 49 2.90 -14.27 -1.99
N THR A 50 2.84 -14.14 -0.67
CA THR A 50 1.64 -14.30 0.14
C THR A 50 1.43 -13.05 0.98
N LEU A 51 0.26 -12.42 0.85
CA LEU A 51 -0.13 -11.25 1.61
C LEU A 51 -0.26 -11.60 3.10
N PRO A 52 0.12 -10.69 4.00
CA PRO A 52 -0.26 -10.77 5.41
C PRO A 52 -1.79 -10.92 5.52
N PHE A 53 -2.24 -11.78 6.43
CA PHE A 53 -3.66 -12.10 6.61
C PHE A 53 -4.50 -10.84 6.90
N ASP A 54 -4.01 -10.00 7.80
CA ASP A 54 -4.61 -8.71 8.17
C ASP A 54 -4.69 -7.74 6.99
N PHE A 55 -3.69 -7.75 6.10
CA PHE A 55 -3.72 -6.92 4.90
C PHE A 55 -4.69 -7.46 3.82
N ALA A 56 -4.80 -8.78 3.69
CA ALA A 56 -5.81 -9.41 2.84
C ALA A 56 -7.23 -9.15 3.35
N GLU A 57 -7.45 -9.10 4.68
CA GLU A 57 -8.72 -8.67 5.27
C GLU A 57 -9.03 -7.20 4.98
N TYR A 58 -8.03 -6.32 5.12
CA TYR A 58 -8.15 -4.91 4.75
C TYR A 58 -8.60 -4.76 3.29
N LEU A 59 -7.94 -5.44 2.35
CA LEU A 59 -8.26 -5.36 0.92
C LEU A 59 -9.66 -5.90 0.58
N GLN A 60 -10.12 -6.93 1.29
CA GLN A 60 -11.48 -7.45 1.13
C GLN A 60 -12.55 -6.49 1.68
N ALA A 61 -12.19 -5.67 2.68
CA ALA A 61 -13.08 -4.64 3.21
C ALA A 61 -13.10 -3.40 2.31
N VAL A 62 -11.95 -2.98 1.78
CA VAL A 62 -11.79 -1.73 1.01
C VAL A 62 -10.59 -1.80 0.08
N ASP A 63 -10.75 -1.34 -1.16
CA ASP A 63 -9.68 -1.32 -2.18
C ASP A 63 -9.02 0.07 -2.29
N GLY A 64 -8.75 0.68 -1.13
CA GLY A 64 -8.18 2.03 -1.03
C GLY A 64 -9.11 3.14 -1.55
N THR A 65 -8.49 4.28 -1.89
CA THR A 65 -9.14 5.47 -2.45
C THR A 65 -8.80 5.69 -3.92
N GLY A 66 -7.72 5.06 -4.41
CA GLY A 66 -7.16 5.28 -5.74
C GLY A 66 -6.02 6.32 -5.73
N SER A 67 -5.18 6.31 -6.75
CA SER A 67 -4.02 7.22 -6.86
C SER A 67 -4.36 8.67 -7.22
N ASP A 68 -5.58 8.94 -7.68
CA ASP A 68 -6.03 10.28 -8.06
C ASP A 68 -6.68 11.05 -6.89
N ASP A 69 -6.98 10.36 -5.79
CA ASP A 69 -7.60 10.92 -4.59
C ASP A 69 -6.63 10.83 -3.42
N SER A 70 -6.42 11.95 -2.72
CA SER A 70 -5.58 12.01 -1.52
C SER A 70 -6.32 12.64 -0.36
N ASP A 71 -6.04 12.17 0.84
CA ASP A 71 -6.55 12.82 2.06
C ASP A 71 -5.92 14.21 2.29
N GLU A 72 -6.28 14.85 3.40
CA GLU A 72 -5.74 16.17 3.77
C GLU A 72 -4.22 16.15 4.04
N ASN A 73 -3.65 14.96 4.26
CA ASN A 73 -2.22 14.75 4.44
C ASN A 73 -1.51 14.40 3.12
N ILE A 74 -2.21 14.51 1.98
CA ILE A 74 -1.71 14.19 0.65
C ILE A 74 -1.34 12.70 0.53
N LEU A 75 -1.98 11.83 1.31
CA LEU A 75 -1.83 10.38 1.20
C LEU A 75 -2.91 9.80 0.29
N SER A 76 -2.47 9.12 -0.75
CA SER A 76 -3.31 8.31 -1.63
C SER A 76 -3.17 6.84 -1.27
N PHE A 77 -4.29 6.17 -1.00
CA PHE A 77 -4.32 4.74 -0.72
C PHE A 77 -4.59 3.98 -2.01
N LEU A 78 -3.58 3.26 -2.47
CA LEU A 78 -3.59 2.57 -3.76
C LEU A 78 -4.55 1.39 -3.73
N SER A 79 -5.26 1.19 -4.84
CA SER A 79 -5.97 -0.06 -5.10
C SER A 79 -5.00 -1.21 -5.33
N LEU A 80 -5.45 -2.46 -5.16
CA LEU A 80 -4.66 -3.67 -5.41
C LEU A 80 -4.06 -3.68 -6.83
N ALA A 81 -4.77 -3.10 -7.81
CA ALA A 81 -4.30 -3.01 -9.20
C ALA A 81 -3.16 -1.99 -9.39
N GLU A 82 -3.08 -0.98 -8.53
CA GLU A 82 -2.05 0.07 -8.54
C GLU A 82 -0.82 -0.32 -7.71
N MET A 83 -0.94 -1.32 -6.83
CA MET A 83 0.16 -1.79 -5.99
C MET A 83 1.28 -2.41 -6.82
N ARG A 84 2.51 -1.94 -6.56
CA ARG A 84 3.73 -2.39 -7.24
C ARG A 84 4.85 -2.68 -6.23
N PRO A 85 5.80 -3.56 -6.60
CA PRO A 85 7.00 -3.77 -5.81
C PRO A 85 7.77 -2.46 -5.61
N VAL A 86 8.37 -2.29 -4.43
CA VAL A 86 9.13 -1.08 -4.08
C VAL A 86 10.23 -0.78 -5.10
N HIS A 87 10.97 -1.79 -5.55
CA HIS A 87 12.06 -1.59 -6.50
C HIS A 87 11.58 -1.01 -7.84
N GLU A 88 10.42 -1.44 -8.34
CA GLU A 88 9.87 -0.90 -9.59
C GLU A 88 9.50 0.58 -9.47
N VAL A 89 8.96 0.98 -8.31
CA VAL A 89 8.59 2.38 -8.08
C VAL A 89 9.82 3.27 -7.89
N LEU A 90 10.87 2.73 -7.25
CA LEU A 90 12.15 3.42 -7.14
C LEU A 90 12.89 3.52 -8.48
N ASP A 91 12.76 2.53 -9.36
CA ASP A 91 13.31 2.58 -10.73
C ASP A 91 12.59 3.63 -11.59
N ASP A 92 11.29 3.88 -11.35
CA ASP A 92 10.51 4.89 -12.07
C ASP A 92 10.76 6.33 -11.56
N CYS A 93 11.55 6.52 -10.49
CA CYS A 93 11.87 7.82 -9.89
C CYS A 93 12.93 8.64 -10.67
N GLY A 94 12.80 8.68 -12.00
CA GLY A 94 13.66 9.45 -12.90
C GLY A 94 15.12 9.02 -12.86
N ASP A 95 16.04 9.99 -12.91
CA ASP A 95 17.49 9.74 -12.96
C ASP A 95 18.09 9.36 -11.58
N VAL A 96 17.27 9.25 -10.53
CA VAL A 96 17.74 8.94 -9.17
C VAL A 96 17.87 7.43 -9.02
N VAL A 97 19.12 6.95 -9.00
CA VAL A 97 19.40 5.54 -8.73
C VAL A 97 19.47 5.31 -7.21
N TYR A 98 18.44 4.69 -6.65
CA TYR A 98 18.45 4.24 -5.26
C TYR A 98 19.34 3.00 -5.12
N PRO A 99 20.47 3.07 -4.38
CA PRO A 99 21.39 1.95 -4.24
C PRO A 99 20.79 0.80 -3.43
N ASP A 100 19.82 1.10 -2.56
CA ASP A 100 19.10 0.18 -1.68
C ASP A 100 17.75 -0.27 -2.26
N ARG A 101 17.46 -0.01 -3.54
CA ARG A 101 16.17 -0.38 -4.15
C ARG A 101 15.83 -1.87 -4.06
N PHE A 102 16.84 -2.73 -4.00
CA PHE A 102 16.68 -4.18 -3.83
C PHE A 102 16.75 -4.65 -2.37
N ALA A 103 16.93 -3.75 -1.40
CA ALA A 103 16.97 -4.09 0.02
C ALA A 103 15.60 -4.52 0.58
N TYR A 104 14.52 -4.27 -0.17
CA TYR A 104 13.14 -4.56 0.21
C TYR A 104 12.47 -5.55 -0.76
N PRO A 105 13.04 -6.77 -0.93
CA PRO A 105 12.41 -7.77 -1.78
C PRO A 105 11.06 -8.15 -1.19
N LYS A 106 10.03 -8.30 -2.05
CA LYS A 106 8.66 -8.68 -1.65
C LYS A 106 7.96 -7.64 -0.76
N CYS A 107 8.45 -6.41 -0.77
CA CYS A 107 7.71 -5.26 -0.25
C CYS A 107 6.96 -4.58 -1.39
N PHE A 108 5.73 -4.17 -1.10
CA PHE A 108 4.85 -3.49 -2.04
C PHE A 108 4.33 -2.21 -1.44
N ILE A 109 4.07 -1.25 -2.31
CA ILE A 109 3.50 0.04 -1.94
C ILE A 109 1.99 -0.07 -1.97
N PHE A 110 1.33 0.35 -0.89
CA PHE A 110 -0.14 0.43 -0.83
C PHE A 110 -0.66 1.82 -0.50
N ALA A 111 0.22 2.74 -0.11
CA ALA A 111 -0.10 4.15 0.02
C ALA A 111 1.11 4.98 -0.41
N ASP A 112 0.83 6.10 -1.06
CA ASP A 112 1.83 7.00 -1.60
C ASP A 112 1.49 8.46 -1.25
N TYR A 113 2.50 9.30 -1.08
CA TYR A 113 2.30 10.74 -0.96
C TYR A 113 2.14 11.32 -2.36
N SER A 114 0.94 11.82 -2.68
CA SER A 114 0.56 12.22 -4.04
C SER A 114 1.58 13.18 -4.69
N ARG A 115 2.20 12.68 -5.77
CA ARG A 115 2.64 13.28 -7.06
C ARG A 115 3.17 14.72 -7.21
N GLN A 116 3.27 15.58 -6.20
CA GLN A 116 3.77 16.96 -6.41
C GLN A 116 5.21 17.25 -5.95
N VAL A 117 5.88 16.37 -5.20
CA VAL A 117 7.23 16.67 -4.72
C VAL A 117 8.13 15.43 -4.76
N THR A 118 8.86 15.30 -5.87
CA THR A 118 10.22 14.73 -5.98
C THR A 118 10.55 13.54 -5.07
N CYS A 119 10.51 12.32 -5.63
CA CYS A 119 11.33 11.13 -5.31
C CYS A 119 11.64 10.80 -3.83
N ALA A 120 10.92 11.36 -2.86
CA ALA A 120 11.15 11.18 -1.43
C ALA A 120 9.80 11.01 -0.71
N ALA A 121 8.81 10.45 -1.40
CA ALA A 121 7.55 10.08 -0.79
C ALA A 121 7.81 9.04 0.30
N ALA A 122 7.21 9.25 1.48
CA ALA A 122 7.20 8.23 2.50
C ALA A 122 6.26 7.11 2.03
N ILE A 123 6.87 6.15 1.35
CA ILE A 123 6.21 4.96 0.83
C ILE A 123 5.79 4.09 2.01
N VAL A 124 4.49 3.81 2.11
CA VAL A 124 4.02 2.81 3.08
C VAL A 124 4.09 1.45 2.44
N VAL A 125 4.92 0.58 3.03
CA VAL A 125 5.17 -0.77 2.55
C VAL A 125 4.54 -1.82 3.45
N PHE A 126 4.11 -2.92 2.85
CA PHE A 126 3.86 -4.16 3.57
C PHE A 126 4.82 -5.24 3.05
N ALA A 127 5.26 -6.12 3.95
CA ALA A 127 6.15 -7.23 3.62
C ALA A 127 5.34 -8.50 3.41
N CYS A 128 5.59 -9.19 2.30
CA CYS A 128 4.95 -10.47 2.03
C CYS A 128 5.85 -11.67 2.35
N SER A 129 5.22 -12.80 2.66
CA SER A 129 5.93 -14.08 2.77
C SER A 129 6.18 -14.68 1.38
N PRO A 130 7.23 -15.51 1.19
CA PRO A 130 7.35 -16.33 -0.02
C PRO A 130 6.17 -17.30 -0.11
N ARG A 131 5.59 -17.45 -1.29
CA ARG A 131 4.58 -18.49 -1.53
C ARG A 131 5.21 -19.87 -1.41
N GLN A 132 4.73 -20.70 -0.47
CA GLN A 132 5.13 -22.10 -0.37
C GLN A 132 4.45 -22.89 -1.50
N ARG A 133 5.24 -23.68 -2.24
CA ARG A 133 4.75 -24.54 -3.33
C ARG A 133 4.02 -25.75 -2.80
#